data_AF-A0A7W0V9Z2-F1
#
_entry.id   AF-A0A7W0V9Z2-F1
#
_cell.length_a   1.000
_cell.length_b   1.000
_cell.length_c   1.000
_cell.angle_alpha   90.00
_cell.angle_beta   90.00
_cell.angle_gamma   90.00
#
_symmetry.space_group_name_H-M   'P 1'
#
loop_
_entity.id
_entity.type
_entity.pdbx_description
1 polymer ?
#
loop_
_entity_poly.entity_id
_entity_poly.type
_entity_poly.pdbx_seq_one_letter_code
_entity_poly.pdbx_strand_id
1 'polypeptide(L)'
;MRNINSLITALVLSFSSIAAVGCATTGADDEYGEAEGEAAAAGKLAFTQSENGQWHFNLKSGNGAVLLTSEQYTSRTGAINGALSVLENGVDSSMYTVNATATGYNVHLKAANHESIAFSQVYSTKSNATRAVTSSVRAVTSYLDKREANTTGARVEVLVGESGKFRFNVHARNGAIVLSSEQYTTEAAAFNGAFAVQAEGQTATNYSIKENTAGGFYFTLSALNGQIIGMSQQYTTRASAASAVTSLTNFLPTVSVL
;
A
#
# COMPACT_ATOMS: atom_id res chain seq x y z
N MET A 1 7.06 -18.09 -43.75
CA MET A 1 6.30 -17.51 -44.88
C MET A 1 5.71 -16.17 -44.44
N ARG A 2 6.05 -15.11 -45.20
CA ARG A 2 5.51 -13.74 -45.29
C ARG A 2 5.61 -12.80 -44.06
N ASN A 3 6.69 -12.01 -44.11
CA ASN A 3 6.83 -10.66 -43.58
C ASN A 3 5.85 -9.67 -44.23
N ILE A 4 5.45 -8.61 -43.51
CA ILE A 4 5.10 -7.31 -44.10
C ILE A 4 5.69 -6.19 -43.21
N ASN A 5 6.60 -5.41 -43.83
CA ASN A 5 7.09 -4.10 -43.40
C ASN A 5 6.12 -2.99 -43.86
N SER A 6 6.05 -1.87 -43.13
CA SER A 6 6.20 -0.47 -43.62
C SER A 6 5.67 0.51 -42.57
N LEU A 7 6.50 1.27 -41.84
CA LEU A 7 6.95 2.64 -42.14
C LEU A 7 5.81 3.63 -42.50
N ILE A 8 5.54 4.58 -41.59
CA ILE A 8 5.14 5.96 -41.92
C ILE A 8 5.85 6.94 -40.97
N THR A 9 6.39 7.99 -41.57
CA THR A 9 7.30 9.01 -41.09
C THR A 9 6.56 10.26 -40.60
N ALA A 10 7.07 10.85 -39.51
CA ALA A 10 7.07 12.23 -39.01
C ALA A 10 6.03 13.27 -39.48
N LEU A 11 5.50 14.04 -38.52
CA LEU A 11 5.36 15.50 -38.66
C LEU A 11 5.40 16.19 -37.29
N VAL A 12 6.50 16.90 -37.02
CA VAL A 12 6.62 17.88 -35.92
C VAL A 12 6.13 19.22 -36.46
N LEU A 13 5.16 19.84 -35.79
CA LEU A 13 4.77 21.23 -36.02
C LEU A 13 4.82 21.99 -34.69
N SER A 14 5.85 22.82 -34.57
CA SER A 14 5.97 23.89 -33.58
C SER A 14 5.07 25.06 -33.98
N PHE A 15 4.31 25.59 -33.02
CA PHE A 15 3.78 26.95 -33.10
C PHE A 15 4.04 27.71 -31.80
N SER A 16 4.70 28.85 -31.96
CA SER A 16 5.02 29.85 -30.96
C SER A 16 3.89 30.87 -30.82
N SER A 17 3.56 31.18 -29.55
CA SER A 17 3.08 32.45 -28.97
C SER A 17 2.15 33.38 -29.78
N ILE A 18 0.95 33.60 -29.24
CA ILE A 18 0.22 34.88 -29.33
C ILE A 18 -0.32 35.22 -27.94
N ALA A 19 -0.01 36.43 -27.44
CA ALA A 19 -0.67 37.08 -26.33
C ALA A 19 -1.36 38.35 -26.85
N ALA A 20 -2.63 38.58 -26.51
CA ALA A 20 -3.24 39.87 -26.12
C ALA A 20 -4.78 39.73 -26.02
N VAL A 21 -5.39 39.87 -24.83
CA VAL A 21 -6.04 41.06 -24.21
C VAL A 21 -7.54 41.24 -24.56
N GLY A 22 -8.37 41.30 -23.51
CA GLY A 22 -9.76 41.80 -23.47
C GLY A 22 -10.79 40.69 -23.20
N CYS A 23 -11.78 40.78 -22.31
CA CYS A 23 -12.33 41.85 -21.48
C CYS A 23 -13.16 41.18 -20.35
N ALA A 24 -13.33 41.87 -19.23
CA ALA A 24 -13.93 41.40 -17.98
C ALA A 24 -15.31 40.73 -18.11
N THR A 25 -15.53 39.61 -17.43
CA THR A 25 -16.82 39.25 -16.84
C THR A 25 -16.63 38.55 -15.49
N THR A 26 -17.40 39.02 -14.52
CA THR A 26 -17.55 38.62 -13.12
C THR A 26 -17.84 37.13 -12.90
N GLY A 27 -17.20 36.53 -11.89
CA GLY A 27 -17.55 35.22 -11.35
C GLY A 27 -16.43 34.71 -10.44
N ALA A 28 -16.71 34.56 -9.15
CA ALA A 28 -15.83 33.90 -8.20
C ALA A 28 -16.14 32.40 -8.23
N ASP A 29 -15.35 31.65 -9.00
CA ASP A 29 -15.61 30.23 -9.29
C ASP A 29 -14.28 29.48 -9.44
N ASP A 30 -13.71 29.07 -8.30
CA ASP A 30 -12.86 27.90 -8.07
C ASP A 30 -12.02 27.35 -9.25
N GLU A 31 -10.84 27.93 -9.42
CA GLU A 31 -9.71 27.38 -10.16
C GLU A 31 -9.05 26.23 -9.37
N TYR A 32 -9.58 25.01 -9.49
CA TYR A 32 -8.81 23.79 -9.21
C TYR A 32 -9.13 22.75 -10.29
N GLY A 33 -8.28 22.73 -11.31
CA GLY A 33 -8.38 21.82 -12.44
C GLY A 33 -8.38 20.36 -12.02
N GLU A 34 -9.18 19.57 -12.73
CA GLU A 34 -9.04 18.13 -12.76
C GLU A 34 -7.69 17.78 -13.38
N ALA A 35 -6.75 17.35 -12.54
CA ALA A 35 -5.50 16.78 -13.02
C ALA A 35 -5.77 15.35 -13.51
N GLU A 36 -6.27 15.25 -14.75
CA GLU A 36 -5.91 14.11 -15.58
C GLU A 36 -4.42 14.22 -15.90
N GLY A 37 -3.64 13.20 -15.55
CA GLY A 37 -2.25 13.08 -16.01
C GLY A 37 -1.16 13.24 -14.95
N GLU A 38 -1.16 12.39 -13.92
CA GLU A 38 0.06 11.82 -13.36
C GLU A 38 -0.34 10.53 -12.63
N ALA A 39 0.48 9.47 -12.63
CA ALA A 39 0.15 8.25 -11.90
C ALA A 39 0.13 8.57 -10.38
N ALA A 40 -1.02 9.02 -9.88
CA ALA A 40 -1.22 9.35 -8.48
C ALA A 40 -0.84 8.11 -7.66
N ALA A 41 0.12 8.27 -6.76
CA ALA A 41 0.61 7.16 -5.94
C ALA A 41 -0.58 6.38 -5.34
N ALA A 42 -0.51 5.06 -5.32
CA ALA A 42 -1.58 4.24 -4.77
C ALA A 42 -1.88 4.58 -3.31
N GLY A 43 -3.13 4.36 -2.89
CA GLY A 43 -3.52 4.43 -1.49
C GLY A 43 -2.65 3.52 -0.60
N LYS A 44 -2.66 3.78 0.70
CA LYS A 44 -1.80 3.05 1.67
C LYS A 44 -2.56 2.75 2.95
N LEU A 45 -2.30 1.59 3.52
CA LEU A 45 -2.71 1.23 4.88
C LEU A 45 -1.54 1.50 5.83
N ALA A 46 -1.79 2.25 6.91
CA ALA A 46 -0.78 2.56 7.92
C ALA A 46 -1.28 2.15 9.31
N PHE A 47 -0.58 1.20 9.93
CA PHE A 47 -0.93 0.63 11.24
C PHE A 47 -0.10 1.28 12.35
N THR A 48 -0.74 1.63 13.45
CA THR A 48 -0.10 2.24 14.62
C THR A 48 -0.59 1.56 15.89
N GLN A 49 0.32 1.34 16.84
CA GLN A 49 -0.02 0.94 18.20
C GLN A 49 -0.05 2.19 19.10
N SER A 50 -1.16 2.39 19.80
CA SER A 50 -1.33 3.42 20.82
C SER A 50 -0.57 3.05 22.10
N GLU A 51 -0.31 4.03 22.98
CA GLU A 51 0.40 3.82 24.25
C GLU A 51 -0.27 2.78 25.16
N ASN A 52 -1.59 2.65 25.07
CA ASN A 52 -2.38 1.64 25.80
C ASN A 52 -2.30 0.23 25.18
N GLY A 53 -1.42 0.01 24.20
CA GLY A 53 -1.21 -1.26 23.52
C GLY A 53 -2.23 -1.60 22.44
N GLN A 54 -3.26 -0.78 22.23
CA GLN A 54 -4.28 -1.01 21.21
C GLN A 54 -3.79 -0.59 19.81
N TRP A 55 -4.22 -1.32 18.80
CA TRP A 55 -3.87 -1.11 17.40
C TRP A 55 -4.97 -0.38 16.67
N HIS A 56 -4.62 0.52 15.77
CA HIS A 56 -5.55 1.08 14.79
C HIS A 56 -4.83 1.22 13.46
N PHE A 57 -5.59 1.42 12.38
CA PHE A 57 -5.02 1.71 11.07
C PHE A 57 -5.67 2.94 10.46
N ASN A 58 -4.95 3.53 9.51
CA ASN A 58 -5.43 4.61 8.67
C ASN A 58 -5.41 4.17 7.21
N LEU A 59 -6.49 4.44 6.48
CA LEU A 59 -6.47 4.52 5.02
C LEU A 59 -5.95 5.90 4.63
N LYS A 60 -4.86 5.92 3.86
CA LYS A 60 -4.24 7.15 3.36
C LYS A 60 -4.36 7.23 1.84
N SER A 61 -4.55 8.44 1.33
CA SER A 61 -4.38 8.74 -0.10
C SER A 61 -2.91 8.58 -0.53
N GLY A 62 -2.66 8.62 -1.85
CA GLY A 62 -1.32 8.52 -2.43
C GLY A 62 -0.29 9.51 -1.88
N ASN A 63 -0.74 10.74 -1.62
CA ASN A 63 0.07 11.81 -1.03
C ASN A 63 0.25 11.69 0.49
N GLY A 64 -0.34 10.66 1.13
CA GLY A 64 -0.17 10.37 2.56
C GLY A 64 -1.20 11.02 3.49
N ALA A 65 -2.17 11.79 2.97
CA ALA A 65 -3.24 12.35 3.79
C ALA A 65 -4.15 11.23 4.35
N VAL A 66 -4.54 11.35 5.62
CA VAL A 66 -5.44 10.40 6.27
C VAL A 66 -6.86 10.64 5.76
N LEU A 67 -7.49 9.59 5.23
CA LEU A 67 -8.86 9.62 4.72
C LEU A 67 -9.83 9.00 5.73
N LEU A 68 -9.49 7.81 6.23
CA LEU A 68 -10.27 7.08 7.23
C LEU A 68 -9.35 6.54 8.32
N THR A 69 -9.89 6.45 9.53
CA THR A 69 -9.25 5.84 10.69
C THR A 69 -10.17 4.74 11.22
N SER A 70 -9.60 3.60 11.57
CA SER A 70 -10.34 2.49 12.18
C SER A 70 -10.66 2.78 13.64
N GLU A 71 -11.51 1.93 14.23
CA GLU A 71 -11.56 1.82 15.69
C GLU A 71 -10.24 1.25 16.26
N GLN A 72 -10.15 1.22 17.59
CA GLN A 72 -9.05 0.58 18.29
C GLN A 72 -9.31 -0.93 18.45
N TYR A 73 -8.28 -1.72 18.18
CA TYR A 73 -8.28 -3.17 18.28
C TYR A 73 -7.31 -3.60 19.37
N THR A 74 -7.65 -4.64 20.12
CA THR A 74 -6.76 -5.21 21.14
C THR A 74 -5.58 -6.00 20.57
N SER A 75 -5.57 -6.25 19.25
CA SER A 75 -4.50 -6.98 18.56
C SER A 75 -4.22 -6.45 17.16
N ARG A 76 -2.98 -6.61 16.70
CA ARG A 76 -2.57 -6.27 15.33
C ARG A 76 -3.34 -7.06 14.28
N THR A 77 -3.55 -8.35 14.51
CA THR A 77 -4.36 -9.21 13.63
C THR A 77 -5.80 -8.73 13.52
N GLY A 78 -6.40 -8.25 14.62
CA GLY A 78 -7.74 -7.63 14.59
C GLY A 78 -7.78 -6.39 13.71
N ALA A 79 -6.80 -5.49 13.84
CA ALA A 79 -6.68 -4.32 12.98
C ALA A 79 -6.47 -4.71 11.51
N ILE A 80 -5.67 -5.74 11.23
CA ILE A 80 -5.46 -6.25 9.87
C ILE A 80 -6.77 -6.80 9.28
N ASN A 81 -7.56 -7.56 10.05
CA ASN A 81 -8.87 -8.02 9.59
C ASN A 81 -9.81 -6.84 9.27
N GLY A 82 -9.80 -5.80 10.11
CA GLY A 82 -10.55 -4.57 9.83
C GLY A 82 -10.08 -3.88 8.54
N ALA A 83 -8.77 -3.84 8.30
CA ALA A 83 -8.21 -3.25 7.09
C ALA A 83 -8.54 -4.07 5.83
N LEU A 84 -8.49 -5.41 5.92
CA LEU A 84 -8.95 -6.29 4.83
C LEU A 84 -10.43 -6.08 4.52
N SER A 85 -11.26 -5.90 5.56
CA SER A 85 -12.67 -5.54 5.38
C SER A 85 -12.84 -4.17 4.71
N VAL A 86 -11.99 -3.17 5.04
CA VAL A 86 -11.98 -1.87 4.34
C VAL A 86 -11.60 -2.02 2.87
N LEU A 87 -10.66 -2.90 2.55
CA LEU A 87 -10.28 -3.16 1.16
C LEU A 87 -11.40 -3.85 0.38
N GLU A 88 -12.08 -4.82 0.99
CA GLU A 88 -13.18 -5.56 0.37
C GLU A 88 -14.41 -4.68 0.11
N ASN A 89 -14.77 -3.82 1.07
CA ASN A 89 -16.01 -3.04 1.00
C ASN A 89 -15.79 -1.60 0.48
N GLY A 90 -14.57 -1.07 0.60
CA GLY A 90 -14.27 0.33 0.32
C GLY A 90 -14.18 0.70 -1.16
N VAL A 91 -14.24 -0.27 -2.07
CA VAL A 91 -14.38 -0.02 -3.51
C VAL A 91 -15.80 0.43 -3.88
N ASP A 92 -16.80 0.06 -3.08
CA ASP A 92 -18.19 0.41 -3.33
C ASP A 92 -18.58 1.66 -2.52
N SER A 93 -18.83 2.75 -3.23
CA SER A 93 -19.32 4.00 -2.63
C SER A 93 -20.63 3.85 -1.82
N SER A 94 -21.44 2.81 -2.10
CA SER A 94 -22.69 2.52 -1.38
C SER A 94 -22.45 2.07 0.07
N MET A 95 -21.26 1.53 0.36
CA MET A 95 -20.86 1.11 1.71
C MET A 95 -20.50 2.29 2.62
N TYR A 96 -20.47 3.51 2.07
CA TYR A 96 -20.20 4.73 2.81
C TYR A 96 -21.48 5.45 3.22
N THR A 97 -21.57 5.84 4.49
CA THR A 97 -22.65 6.70 5.00
C THR A 97 -22.09 8.05 5.43
N VAL A 98 -22.69 9.14 4.94
CA VAL A 98 -22.40 10.51 5.41
C VAL A 98 -23.38 10.85 6.53
N ASN A 99 -22.88 10.96 7.76
CA ASN A 99 -23.67 11.26 8.94
C ASN A 99 -23.50 12.73 9.35
N ALA A 100 -24.59 13.39 9.75
CA ALA A 100 -24.51 14.69 10.39
C ALA A 100 -24.02 14.55 11.84
N THR A 101 -23.21 15.49 12.29
CA THR A 101 -22.73 15.63 13.67
C THR A 101 -23.13 17.01 14.20
N ALA A 102 -22.88 17.27 15.49
CA ALA A 102 -23.14 18.59 16.07
C ALA A 102 -22.34 19.73 15.39
N THR A 103 -21.22 19.40 14.74
CA THR A 103 -20.25 20.38 14.20
C THR A 103 -20.02 20.25 12.70
N GLY A 104 -20.72 19.33 12.02
CA GLY A 104 -20.52 19.09 10.59
C GLY A 104 -21.01 17.72 10.14
N TYR A 105 -20.19 17.03 9.35
CA TYR A 105 -20.49 15.73 8.74
C TYR A 105 -19.27 14.82 8.81
N ASN A 106 -19.44 13.56 9.18
CA ASN A 106 -18.40 12.54 9.02
C ASN A 106 -18.87 11.43 8.10
N VAL A 107 -17.89 10.68 7.57
CA VAL A 107 -18.10 9.54 6.70
C VAL A 107 -17.82 8.28 7.51
N HIS A 108 -18.69 7.29 7.40
CA HIS A 108 -18.49 5.95 7.95
C HIS A 108 -18.45 4.96 6.80
N LEU A 109 -17.38 4.19 6.68
CA LEU A 109 -17.33 3.00 5.83
C LEU A 109 -17.85 1.82 6.64
N LYS A 110 -18.81 1.09 6.08
CA LYS A 110 -19.44 -0.08 6.71
C LYS A 110 -18.95 -1.37 6.07
N ALA A 111 -18.92 -2.44 6.86
CA ALA A 111 -18.81 -3.80 6.35
C ALA A 111 -20.17 -4.33 5.87
N ALA A 112 -20.18 -5.51 5.23
CA ALA A 112 -21.39 -6.19 4.77
C ALA A 112 -22.43 -6.43 5.87
N ASN A 113 -21.99 -6.57 7.13
CA ASN A 113 -22.87 -6.68 8.30
C ASN A 113 -23.41 -5.31 8.80
N HIS A 114 -23.19 -4.23 8.06
CA HIS A 114 -23.55 -2.84 8.36
C HIS A 114 -22.84 -2.19 9.57
N GLU A 115 -21.88 -2.87 10.19
CA GLU A 115 -21.05 -2.28 11.25
C GLU A 115 -20.03 -1.30 10.65
N SER A 116 -19.77 -0.20 11.35
CA SER A 116 -18.75 0.77 10.94
C SER A 116 -17.36 0.16 11.16
N ILE A 117 -16.54 0.14 10.11
CA ILE A 117 -15.18 -0.43 10.15
C ILE A 117 -14.09 0.65 10.06
N ALA A 118 -14.44 1.82 9.55
CA ALA A 118 -13.57 2.99 9.56
C ALA A 118 -14.40 4.28 9.40
N PHE A 119 -13.91 5.39 9.96
CA PHE A 119 -14.57 6.67 9.88
C PHE A 119 -13.60 7.80 9.53
N SER A 120 -14.11 8.84 8.89
CA SER A 120 -13.35 10.06 8.60
C SER A 120 -13.34 11.02 9.80
N GLN A 121 -12.49 12.04 9.70
CA GLN A 121 -12.66 13.27 10.46
C GLN A 121 -14.03 13.94 10.17
N VAL A 122 -14.40 14.93 10.99
CA VAL A 122 -15.58 15.76 10.76
C VAL A 122 -15.25 16.86 9.75
N TYR A 123 -16.05 16.98 8.69
CA TYR A 123 -16.03 18.04 7.69
C TYR A 123 -17.12 19.07 7.98
N SER A 124 -16.85 20.35 7.72
CA SER A 124 -17.83 21.42 7.95
C SER A 124 -19.06 21.36 7.03
N THR A 125 -18.93 20.74 5.85
CA THR A 125 -20.01 20.67 4.85
C THR A 125 -20.23 19.24 4.35
N LYS A 126 -21.47 18.94 3.97
CA LYS A 126 -21.83 17.64 3.37
C LYS A 126 -21.06 17.39 2.07
N SER A 127 -20.84 18.44 1.26
CA SER A 127 -20.07 18.34 0.01
C SER A 127 -18.63 17.87 0.25
N ASN A 128 -17.95 18.41 1.27
CA ASN A 128 -16.60 17.96 1.63
C ASN A 128 -16.57 16.51 2.12
N ALA A 129 -17.57 16.08 2.89
CA ALA A 129 -17.71 14.68 3.28
C ALA A 129 -17.96 13.76 2.06
N THR A 130 -18.77 14.19 1.08
CA THR A 130 -18.97 13.44 -0.17
C THR A 130 -17.67 13.33 -0.98
N ARG A 131 -16.87 14.39 -1.07
CA ARG A 131 -15.53 14.33 -1.71
C ARG A 131 -14.58 13.37 -0.99
N ALA A 132 -14.70 13.25 0.34
CA ALA A 132 -13.94 12.28 1.11
C ALA A 132 -14.33 10.82 0.79
N VAL A 133 -15.60 10.54 0.46
CA VAL A 133 -16.04 9.22 -0.05
C VAL A 133 -15.32 8.89 -1.36
N THR A 134 -15.38 9.78 -2.36
CA THR A 134 -14.69 9.59 -3.65
C THR A 134 -13.19 9.37 -3.46
N SER A 135 -12.56 10.14 -2.57
CA SER A 135 -11.13 10.00 -2.29
C SER A 135 -10.80 8.67 -1.61
N SER A 136 -11.67 8.20 -0.71
CA SER A 136 -11.52 6.90 -0.04
C SER A 136 -11.66 5.74 -1.01
N VAL A 137 -12.69 5.76 -1.87
CA VAL A 137 -12.88 4.77 -2.93
C VAL A 137 -11.67 4.71 -3.85
N ARG A 138 -11.16 5.86 -4.30
CA ARG A 138 -9.95 5.95 -5.13
C ARG A 138 -8.72 5.36 -4.43
N ALA A 139 -8.55 5.64 -3.13
CA ALA A 139 -7.42 5.12 -2.36
C ALA A 139 -7.48 3.60 -2.23
N VAL A 140 -8.65 3.03 -1.95
CA VAL A 140 -8.84 1.57 -1.89
C VAL A 140 -8.62 0.93 -3.26
N THR A 141 -9.26 1.47 -4.30
CA THR A 141 -9.15 0.95 -5.68
C THR A 141 -7.70 0.93 -6.15
N SER A 142 -6.99 2.06 -6.01
CA SER A 142 -5.58 2.13 -6.44
C SER A 142 -4.63 1.24 -5.61
N TYR A 143 -4.97 0.94 -4.35
CA TYR A 143 -4.23 -0.04 -3.56
C TYR A 143 -4.41 -1.45 -4.13
N LEU A 144 -5.65 -1.85 -4.41
CA LEU A 144 -5.98 -3.16 -4.98
C LEU A 144 -5.42 -3.33 -6.39
N ASP A 145 -5.57 -2.32 -7.26
CA ASP A 145 -4.99 -2.34 -8.61
C ASP A 145 -3.48 -2.57 -8.56
N LYS A 146 -2.79 -1.90 -7.61
CA LYS A 146 -1.33 -2.06 -7.44
C LYS A 146 -0.97 -3.44 -6.88
N ARG A 147 -1.84 -4.03 -6.06
CA ARG A 147 -1.68 -5.38 -5.53
C ARG A 147 -1.84 -6.45 -6.61
N GLU A 148 -2.78 -6.26 -7.53
CA GLU A 148 -3.09 -7.21 -8.60
C GLU A 148 -2.21 -7.03 -9.85
N ALA A 149 -1.72 -5.81 -10.08
CA ALA A 149 -0.80 -5.54 -11.16
C ALA A 149 0.52 -6.32 -10.97
N ASN A 150 1.08 -6.82 -12.07
CA ASN A 150 2.43 -7.37 -12.13
C ASN A 150 3.47 -6.25 -11.94
N THR A 151 3.53 -5.71 -10.73
CA THR A 151 4.24 -4.46 -10.45
C THR A 151 5.74 -4.67 -10.40
N THR A 152 6.47 -3.68 -10.87
CA THR A 152 7.92 -3.56 -10.69
C THR A 152 8.23 -2.71 -9.46
N GLY A 153 9.44 -2.84 -8.91
CA GLY A 153 9.88 -2.03 -7.78
C GLY A 153 9.77 -2.73 -6.43
N ALA A 154 10.29 -2.05 -5.41
CA ALA A 154 10.36 -2.60 -4.07
C ALA A 154 8.97 -2.65 -3.43
N ARG A 155 8.60 -3.83 -2.91
CA ARG A 155 7.32 -4.10 -2.23
C ARG A 155 7.45 -5.31 -1.31
N VAL A 156 6.57 -5.41 -0.32
CA VAL A 156 6.22 -6.71 0.27
C VAL A 156 4.90 -7.12 -0.36
N GLU A 157 4.88 -8.26 -1.04
CA GLU A 157 3.73 -8.75 -1.80
C GLU A 157 3.17 -9.99 -1.10
N VAL A 158 1.94 -9.91 -0.61
CA VAL A 158 1.16 -11.02 -0.04
C VAL A 158 0.38 -11.69 -1.16
N LEU A 159 0.66 -12.97 -1.37
CA LEU A 159 0.12 -13.76 -2.47
C LEU A 159 -0.41 -15.11 -1.98
N VAL A 160 -1.42 -15.61 -2.70
CA VAL A 160 -2.02 -16.93 -2.47
C VAL A 160 -1.45 -17.92 -3.48
N GLY A 161 -0.97 -19.07 -2.99
CA GLY A 161 -0.53 -20.17 -3.83
C GLY A 161 -1.70 -21.02 -4.32
N GLU A 162 -1.43 -21.93 -5.27
CA GLU A 162 -2.44 -22.84 -5.84
C GLU A 162 -3.17 -23.71 -4.79
N SER A 163 -2.52 -23.95 -3.64
CA SER A 163 -3.10 -24.68 -2.51
C SER A 163 -4.04 -23.85 -1.62
N GLY A 164 -4.30 -22.59 -1.97
CA GLY A 164 -5.04 -21.63 -1.14
C GLY A 164 -4.27 -21.15 0.09
N LYS A 165 -2.97 -21.47 0.22
CA LYS A 165 -2.11 -20.99 1.30
C LYS A 165 -1.50 -19.64 0.93
N PHE A 166 -1.39 -18.75 1.91
CA PHE A 166 -0.84 -17.43 1.73
C PHE A 166 0.66 -17.43 2.03
N ARG A 167 1.42 -16.58 1.37
CA ARG A 167 2.81 -16.26 1.73
C ARG A 167 3.08 -14.82 1.32
N PHE A 168 4.22 -14.29 1.70
CA PHE A 168 4.68 -13.02 1.16
C PHE A 168 6.12 -13.10 0.64
N ASN A 169 6.39 -12.26 -0.34
CA ASN A 169 7.72 -12.03 -0.88
C ASN A 169 8.10 -10.56 -0.70
N VAL A 170 9.35 -10.31 -0.32
CA VAL A 170 9.95 -8.99 -0.40
C VAL A 170 10.66 -8.89 -1.73
N HIS A 171 10.26 -7.92 -2.54
CA HIS A 171 10.90 -7.58 -3.80
C HIS A 171 11.82 -6.38 -3.61
N ALA A 172 13.00 -6.43 -4.20
CA ALA A 172 13.91 -5.30 -4.31
C ALA A 172 13.46 -4.32 -5.41
N ARG A 173 14.16 -3.19 -5.56
CA ARG A 173 13.83 -2.16 -6.57
C ARG A 173 13.84 -2.68 -8.02
N ASN A 174 14.65 -3.69 -8.31
CA ASN A 174 14.69 -4.36 -9.61
C ASN A 174 13.64 -5.48 -9.77
N GLY A 175 12.74 -5.66 -8.79
CA GLY A 175 11.70 -6.69 -8.80
C GLY A 175 12.17 -8.09 -8.34
N ALA A 176 13.47 -8.28 -8.08
CA ALA A 176 13.98 -9.57 -7.60
C ALA A 176 13.47 -9.89 -6.19
N ILE A 177 13.09 -11.15 -5.95
CA ILE A 177 12.72 -11.64 -4.63
C ILE A 177 13.98 -11.76 -3.78
N VAL A 178 14.01 -11.06 -2.65
CA VAL A 178 15.16 -11.03 -1.73
C VAL A 178 14.91 -11.75 -0.41
N LEU A 179 13.62 -11.90 -0.05
CA LEU A 179 13.19 -12.60 1.14
C LEU A 179 11.78 -13.16 0.92
N SER A 180 11.52 -14.35 1.41
CA SER A 180 10.21 -15.02 1.35
C SER A 180 9.81 -15.54 2.71
N SER A 181 8.50 -15.55 2.98
CA SER A 181 7.94 -16.15 4.19
C SER A 181 7.70 -17.66 4.03
N GLU A 182 7.42 -18.32 5.15
CA GLU A 182 6.71 -19.59 5.14
C GLU A 182 5.25 -19.43 4.68
N GLN A 183 4.53 -20.54 4.53
CA GLN A 183 3.11 -20.54 4.18
C GLN A 183 2.23 -20.31 5.42
N TYR A 184 1.21 -19.48 5.25
CA TYR A 184 0.17 -19.16 6.21
C TYR A 184 -1.17 -19.75 5.76
N THR A 185 -2.02 -20.05 6.74
CA THR A 185 -3.37 -20.58 6.50
C THR A 185 -4.41 -19.50 6.21
N THR A 186 -4.13 -18.25 6.61
CA THR A 186 -5.04 -17.12 6.43
C THR A 186 -4.30 -15.91 5.85
N GLU A 187 -5.01 -15.09 5.10
CA GLU A 187 -4.50 -13.85 4.52
C GLU A 187 -4.01 -12.89 5.61
N ALA A 188 -4.80 -12.71 6.67
CA ALA A 188 -4.45 -11.85 7.79
C ALA A 188 -3.15 -12.27 8.49
N ALA A 189 -2.88 -13.58 8.60
CA ALA A 189 -1.62 -14.06 9.15
C ALA A 189 -0.42 -13.73 8.24
N ALA A 190 -0.59 -13.83 6.92
CA ALA A 190 0.45 -13.44 5.96
C ALA A 190 0.71 -11.93 5.99
N PHE A 191 -0.33 -11.10 6.03
CA PHE A 191 -0.17 -9.65 6.23
C PHE A 191 0.50 -9.33 7.57
N ASN A 192 0.12 -10.02 8.65
CA ASN A 192 0.77 -9.82 9.94
C ASN A 192 2.27 -10.12 9.88
N GLY A 193 2.66 -11.19 9.18
CA GLY A 193 4.06 -11.50 8.88
C GLY A 193 4.74 -10.44 8.00
N ALA A 194 4.07 -9.98 6.94
CA ALA A 194 4.58 -8.96 6.03
C ALA A 194 4.86 -7.63 6.74
N PHE A 195 3.92 -7.16 7.57
CA PHE A 195 4.09 -5.98 8.39
C PHE A 195 5.10 -6.18 9.53
N ALA A 196 5.29 -7.41 10.02
CA ALA A 196 6.38 -7.72 10.95
C ALA A 196 7.73 -7.61 10.25
N VAL A 197 7.88 -8.14 9.03
CA VAL A 197 9.12 -7.99 8.25
C VAL A 197 9.43 -6.54 7.96
N GLN A 198 8.42 -5.72 7.66
CA GLN A 198 8.60 -4.29 7.45
C GLN A 198 9.14 -3.58 8.71
N ALA A 199 8.60 -3.89 9.89
CA ALA A 199 8.99 -3.26 11.15
C ALA A 199 10.34 -3.77 11.66
N GLU A 200 10.51 -5.09 11.70
CA GLU A 200 11.69 -5.74 12.27
C GLU A 200 12.89 -5.72 11.33
N GLY A 201 12.63 -5.65 10.02
CA GLY A 201 13.66 -5.71 9.00
C GLY A 201 14.52 -4.45 8.89
N GLN A 202 14.16 -3.36 9.58
CA GLN A 202 15.03 -2.19 9.75
C GLN A 202 16.23 -2.49 10.66
N THR A 203 16.07 -3.43 11.59
CA THR A 203 17.05 -3.71 12.64
C THR A 203 18.00 -4.80 12.19
N ALA A 204 19.25 -4.43 11.88
CA ALA A 204 20.26 -5.36 11.36
C ALA A 204 20.52 -6.58 12.27
N THR A 205 20.37 -6.45 13.59
CA THR A 205 20.59 -7.54 14.55
C THR A 205 19.50 -8.62 14.51
N ASN A 206 18.35 -8.34 13.89
CA ASN A 206 17.28 -9.32 13.70
C ASN A 206 17.59 -10.30 12.56
N TYR A 207 18.65 -10.05 11.78
CA TYR A 207 19.11 -10.92 10.72
C TYR A 207 20.20 -11.89 11.21
N SER A 208 20.10 -13.15 10.79
CA SER A 208 21.12 -14.17 11.02
C SER A 208 21.59 -14.74 9.69
N ILE A 209 22.86 -14.48 9.32
CA ILE A 209 23.49 -15.08 8.14
C ILE A 209 24.00 -16.47 8.50
N LYS A 210 23.55 -17.47 7.75
CA LYS A 210 23.83 -18.89 7.91
C LYS A 210 24.50 -19.43 6.65
N GLU A 211 25.25 -20.52 6.80
CA GLU A 211 25.88 -21.25 5.71
C GLU A 211 25.24 -22.63 5.63
N ASN A 212 24.91 -23.08 4.42
CA ASN A 212 24.38 -24.40 4.16
C ASN A 212 25.52 -25.42 4.00
N THR A 213 25.19 -26.71 3.96
CA THR A 213 26.17 -27.79 3.81
C THR A 213 26.91 -27.78 2.47
N ALA A 214 26.42 -27.04 1.48
CA ALA A 214 27.03 -26.85 0.17
C ALA A 214 27.91 -25.59 0.07
N GLY A 215 28.16 -24.89 1.19
CA GLY A 215 28.97 -23.66 1.24
C GLY A 215 28.25 -22.39 0.76
N GLY A 216 26.96 -22.48 0.47
CA GLY A 216 26.12 -21.33 0.13
C GLY A 216 25.63 -20.59 1.36
N PHE A 217 25.49 -19.27 1.27
CA PHE A 217 25.05 -18.41 2.36
C PHE A 217 23.59 -18.00 2.20
N TYR A 218 22.85 -17.88 3.29
CA TYR A 218 21.50 -17.33 3.30
C TYR A 218 21.28 -16.59 4.61
N PHE A 219 20.22 -15.82 4.74
CA PHE A 219 19.86 -15.19 5.99
C PHE A 219 18.40 -15.42 6.36
N THR A 220 18.15 -15.42 7.66
CA THR A 220 16.80 -15.42 8.23
C THR A 220 16.56 -14.12 8.97
N LEU A 221 15.34 -13.59 8.89
CA LEU A 221 14.87 -12.47 9.69
C LEU A 221 13.95 -13.00 10.79
N SER A 222 14.24 -12.67 12.04
CA SER A 222 13.44 -13.05 13.20
C SER A 222 12.64 -11.87 13.75
N ALA A 223 11.42 -12.14 14.21
CA ALA A 223 10.65 -11.19 15.01
C ALA A 223 11.16 -11.11 16.46
N LEU A 224 10.68 -10.12 17.22
CA LEU A 224 11.02 -9.95 18.64
C LEU A 224 10.70 -11.17 19.51
N ASN A 225 9.70 -11.97 19.13
CA ASN A 225 9.34 -13.21 19.80
C ASN A 225 10.25 -14.41 19.43
N GLY A 226 11.30 -14.18 18.63
CA GLY A 226 12.26 -15.18 18.17
C GLY A 226 11.81 -16.00 16.96
N GLN A 227 10.57 -15.86 16.49
CA GLN A 227 10.07 -16.61 15.33
C GLN A 227 10.73 -16.11 14.05
N ILE A 228 11.12 -17.03 13.18
CA ILE A 228 11.58 -16.70 11.83
C ILE A 228 10.38 -16.22 11.03
N ILE A 229 10.44 -14.99 10.55
CA ILE A 229 9.39 -14.36 9.73
C ILE A 229 9.78 -14.25 8.26
N GLY A 230 11.04 -14.56 7.92
CA GLY A 230 11.51 -14.52 6.55
C GLY A 230 12.83 -15.23 6.33
N MET A 231 13.01 -15.78 5.14
CA MET A 231 14.25 -16.41 4.72
C MET A 231 14.64 -15.92 3.33
N SER A 232 15.93 -15.66 3.12
CA SER A 232 16.47 -15.25 1.82
C SER A 232 16.66 -16.41 0.87
N GLN A 233 16.91 -16.07 -0.40
CA GLN A 233 17.55 -16.99 -1.34
C GLN A 233 19.00 -17.30 -0.93
N GLN A 234 19.62 -18.26 -1.62
CA GLN A 234 21.02 -18.58 -1.44
C GLN A 234 21.93 -17.59 -2.18
N TYR A 235 23.06 -17.28 -1.57
CA TYR A 235 24.14 -16.44 -2.05
C TYR A 235 25.43 -17.25 -2.11
N THR A 236 26.32 -16.90 -3.04
CA THR A 236 27.62 -17.57 -3.20
C THR A 236 28.65 -17.15 -2.16
N THR A 237 28.51 -15.96 -1.58
CA THR A 237 29.45 -15.45 -0.57
C THR A 237 28.72 -14.84 0.61
N ARG A 238 29.35 -14.91 1.80
CA ARG A 238 28.86 -14.24 3.01
C ARG A 238 28.73 -12.73 2.82
N ALA A 239 29.64 -12.13 2.06
CA ALA A 239 29.63 -10.70 1.76
C ALA A 239 28.38 -10.31 0.94
N SER A 240 28.01 -11.11 -0.08
CA SER A 240 26.80 -10.87 -0.87
C SER A 240 25.52 -10.94 -0.01
N ALA A 241 25.44 -11.92 0.90
CA ALA A 241 24.33 -12.01 1.85
C ALA A 241 24.27 -10.79 2.78
N ALA A 242 25.43 -10.33 3.29
CA ALA A 242 25.50 -9.14 4.13
C ALA A 242 25.08 -7.86 3.39
N SER A 243 25.50 -7.67 2.13
CA SER A 243 25.06 -6.53 1.31
C SER A 243 23.55 -6.55 1.04
N ALA A 244 22.94 -7.72 0.89
CA ALA A 244 21.50 -7.86 0.75
C ALA A 244 20.76 -7.47 2.05
N VAL A 245 21.28 -7.85 3.23
CA VAL A 245 20.76 -7.40 4.52
C VAL A 245 20.83 -5.88 4.65
N THR A 246 21.98 -5.26 4.35
CA THR A 246 22.11 -3.79 4.38
C THR A 246 21.14 -3.10 3.43
N SER A 247 20.88 -3.70 2.28
CA SER A 247 19.88 -3.16 1.34
C SER A 247 18.49 -3.21 1.96
N LEU A 248 18.09 -4.36 2.52
CA LEU A 248 16.80 -4.56 3.17
C LEU A 248 16.58 -3.58 4.33
N THR A 249 17.56 -3.40 5.22
CA THR A 249 17.44 -2.48 6.37
C THR A 249 17.15 -1.04 5.96
N ASN A 250 17.63 -0.62 4.78
CA ASN A 250 17.45 0.74 4.28
C ASN A 250 16.09 0.96 3.59
N PHE A 251 15.56 -0.02 2.85
CA PHE A 251 14.34 0.21 2.06
C PHE A 251 13.06 -0.32 2.71
N LEU A 252 13.13 -1.39 3.53
CA LEU A 252 11.93 -2.00 4.15
C LEU A 252 11.04 -0.99 4.89
N PRO A 253 11.56 -0.01 5.66
CA PRO A 253 10.70 0.97 6.35
C PRO A 253 9.82 1.81 5.42
N THR A 254 10.23 1.96 4.16
CA THR A 254 9.56 2.82 3.17
C THR A 254 8.70 2.06 2.17
N VAL A 255 8.77 0.73 2.20
CA VAL A 255 8.17 -0.13 1.19
C VAL A 255 6.67 -0.32 1.45
N SER A 256 5.86 -0.41 0.40
CA SER A 256 4.44 -0.74 0.56
C SER A 256 4.27 -2.25 0.80
N VAL A 257 3.38 -2.60 1.73
CA VAL A 257 2.82 -3.95 1.84
C VAL A 257 1.57 -4.01 0.98
N LEU A 258 1.58 -4.89 0.00
CA LEU A 258 0.55 -5.09 -1.02
C LEU A 258 -0.01 -6.50 -0.88
#